data_AF-A0A7J0EXC2-F1
#
_entry.id   AF-A0A7J0EXC2-F1
#
_cell.length_a   1.000
_cell.length_b   1.000
_cell.length_c   1.000
_cell.angle_alpha   90.00
_cell.angle_beta   90.00
_cell.angle_gamma   90.00
#
_symmetry.space_group_name_H-M   'P 1'
#
loop_
_entity.id
_entity.type
_entity.pdbx_description
1 polymer ?
#
loop_
_entity_poly.entity_id
_entity_poly.type
_entity_poly.pdbx_seq_one_letter_code
_entity_poly.pdbx_strand_id
1 'polypeptide(L)'
;MSKRLKLSDLAKVVAQKAATSASKGVVISEGSETTSKRPLDDGSKGKQVAQSPEPKKARIDTGASRAPAKPPVASGAGSSAHRTLGEALGPQASVMASAATAEKILAGVILPADKEKVDKLTFDQVVTKFIHALGQGVILGSSLAVRSRDFAESALNQKAVAESAEMEDADARSKVIAKLEARISELEKSQSLTEGRIIAAFKESDDFLEAMRGSASSYFGDGFDFCKRQLAHQYPDLGVDLEDVEMDHEFLAKEEAEAEQRAAEEGAAGAEGVGEAV
;
A
#
# COMPACT_ATOMS: atom_id res chain seq x y z
N MET A 1 -10.42 2.25 -22.57
CA MET A 1 -9.01 2.67 -22.69
C MET A 1 -8.30 2.41 -21.36
N SER A 2 -7.34 1.48 -21.34
CA SER A 2 -6.68 1.05 -20.11
C SER A 2 -5.51 1.99 -19.77
N LYS A 3 -5.62 2.71 -18.64
CA LYS A 3 -4.58 3.63 -18.16
C LYS A 3 -3.44 2.80 -17.58
N ARG A 4 -2.39 2.56 -18.37
CA ARG A 4 -1.14 1.98 -17.87
C ARG A 4 -0.46 3.02 -16.97
N LEU A 5 -0.53 2.82 -15.65
CA LEU A 5 0.27 3.54 -14.67
C LEU A 5 1.74 3.37 -15.03
N LYS A 6 2.44 4.47 -15.26
CA LYS A 6 3.86 4.44 -15.59
C LYS A 6 4.64 4.10 -14.31
N LEU A 7 5.63 3.21 -14.41
CA LEU A 7 6.54 2.85 -13.30
C LEU A 7 7.19 4.08 -12.64
N SER A 8 7.33 5.19 -13.37
CA SER A 8 7.80 6.47 -12.84
C SER A 8 6.90 7.06 -11.74
N ASP A 9 5.60 6.79 -11.80
CA ASP A 9 4.63 7.32 -10.82
C ASP A 9 4.66 6.48 -9.53
N LEU A 10 4.95 5.18 -9.64
CA LEU A 10 5.11 4.30 -8.48
C LEU A 10 6.36 4.65 -7.66
N ALA A 11 7.47 5.00 -8.32
CA ALA A 11 8.70 5.42 -7.65
C ALA A 11 8.52 6.73 -6.85
N LYS A 12 7.70 7.67 -7.34
CA LYS A 12 7.39 8.91 -6.61
C LYS A 12 6.57 8.65 -5.35
N VAL A 13 5.62 7.72 -5.39
CA VAL A 13 4.78 7.37 -4.22
C VAL A 13 5.63 6.71 -3.13
N VAL A 14 6.59 5.86 -3.47
CA VAL A 14 7.48 5.22 -2.50
C VAL A 14 8.44 6.21 -1.85
N ALA A 15 9.02 7.14 -2.62
CA ALA A 15 9.89 8.18 -2.08
C ALA A 15 9.15 9.15 -1.14
N GLN A 16 7.90 9.49 -1.47
CA GLN A 16 7.08 10.39 -0.65
C GLN A 16 6.60 9.74 0.65
N LYS A 17 6.47 8.40 0.69
CA LYS A 17 6.09 7.64 1.89
C LYS A 17 7.26 7.41 2.86
N ALA A 18 8.50 7.42 2.38
CA ALA A 18 9.68 7.33 3.25
C ALA A 18 9.93 8.63 4.05
N ALA A 19 9.52 9.79 3.51
CA ALA A 19 9.76 11.09 4.13
C ALA A 19 8.80 11.44 5.29
N THR A 20 7.74 10.67 5.53
CA THR A 20 6.72 11.00 6.54
C THR A 20 6.70 10.07 7.77
N SER A 21 7.61 9.09 7.88
CA SER A 21 7.66 8.20 9.06
C SER A 21 8.62 8.64 10.18
N ALA A 22 9.37 9.73 9.98
CA ALA A 22 10.31 10.25 10.97
C ALA A 22 9.67 11.36 11.83
N SER A 23 8.75 11.01 12.72
CA SER A 23 8.52 11.72 14.00
C SER A 23 7.33 11.12 14.74
N LYS A 24 7.60 10.14 15.61
CA LYS A 24 6.83 9.92 16.84
C LYS A 24 7.79 9.28 17.84
N GLY A 25 8.48 10.15 18.58
CA GLY A 25 9.20 9.75 19.78
C GLY A 25 8.22 9.10 20.75
N VAL A 26 8.49 7.84 21.07
CA VAL A 26 7.88 7.14 22.20
C VAL A 26 8.54 7.70 23.45
N VAL A 27 7.81 8.51 24.20
CA VAL A 27 8.19 8.99 25.52
C VAL A 27 7.87 7.86 26.50
N ILE A 28 8.90 7.14 26.95
CA ILE A 28 8.80 6.24 28.10
C ILE A 28 9.19 7.11 29.32
N SER A 29 8.18 7.57 30.06
CA SER A 29 8.39 8.24 31.34
C SER A 29 8.47 7.18 32.43
N GLU A 30 9.67 6.75 32.79
CA GLU A 30 9.90 6.13 34.09
C GLU A 30 10.19 7.22 35.11
N GLY A 31 9.27 7.35 36.07
CA GLY A 31 9.46 8.18 37.23
C GLY A 31 10.38 7.50 38.22
N SER A 32 11.49 8.15 38.55
CA SER A 32 12.15 7.96 39.84
C SER A 32 12.62 9.32 40.34
N GLU A 33 11.97 9.77 41.41
CA GLU A 33 12.41 10.83 42.30
C GLU A 33 13.88 10.67 42.66
N THR A 34 14.67 11.74 42.53
CA THR A 34 15.42 12.26 43.68
C THR A 34 15.78 13.72 43.43
N THR A 35 15.50 14.49 44.47
CA THR A 35 15.85 15.89 44.67
C THR A 35 17.35 16.12 44.57
N SER A 36 17.80 17.00 43.66
CA SER A 36 19.04 17.76 43.88
C SER A 36 19.02 19.06 43.09
N LYS A 37 18.82 20.17 43.84
CA LYS A 37 19.03 21.53 43.33
C LYS A 37 20.53 21.82 43.32
N ARG A 38 21.11 22.05 42.14
CA ARG A 38 22.26 22.95 41.97
C ARG A 38 22.11 23.77 40.69
N PRO A 39 22.36 25.08 40.73
CA PRO A 39 22.43 25.92 39.55
C PRO A 39 23.87 25.99 39.02
N LEU A 40 23.99 26.54 37.81
CA LEU A 40 25.09 27.38 37.30
C LEU A 40 25.98 26.78 36.19
N ASP A 41 26.23 27.69 35.22
CA ASP A 41 27.18 27.75 34.11
C ASP A 41 26.93 26.87 32.87
N ASP A 42 26.63 27.44 31.70
CA ASP A 42 27.30 28.49 30.88
C ASP A 42 28.41 27.94 29.98
N GLY A 43 28.25 28.25 28.69
CA GLY A 43 29.32 28.36 27.72
C GLY A 43 30.05 27.08 27.31
N SER A 44 29.61 26.44 26.22
CA SER A 44 30.58 25.78 25.33
C SER A 44 30.27 25.99 23.86
N LYS A 45 31.05 26.88 23.25
CA LYS A 45 31.21 27.01 21.80
C LYS A 45 32.26 26.01 21.31
N GLY A 46 31.94 25.30 20.24
CA GLY A 46 32.89 24.50 19.45
C GLY A 46 32.25 23.20 19.00
N LYS A 47 32.46 22.68 17.79
CA LYS A 47 33.35 23.00 16.68
C LYS A 47 32.64 22.49 15.42
N GLN A 48 32.83 23.16 14.29
CA GLN A 48 32.61 22.55 12.98
C GLN A 48 33.47 21.29 12.88
N VAL A 49 32.83 20.15 12.62
CA VAL A 49 33.50 18.92 12.21
C VAL A 49 33.19 18.66 10.74
N ALA A 50 34.25 18.24 10.08
CA ALA A 50 34.50 18.10 8.66
C ALA A 50 33.42 17.37 7.84
N GLN A 51 33.34 17.78 6.58
CA GLN A 51 32.69 17.09 5.48
C GLN A 51 33.20 15.65 5.36
N SER A 52 32.25 14.71 5.32
CA SER A 52 32.46 13.31 4.96
C SER A 52 32.72 13.19 3.45
N PRO A 53 33.70 12.40 2.98
CA PRO A 53 33.94 12.21 1.55
C PRO A 53 32.91 11.26 0.93
N GLU A 54 32.35 11.68 -0.19
CA GLU A 54 31.42 10.92 -1.03
C GLU A 54 32.03 9.59 -1.52
N PRO A 55 31.27 8.47 -1.49
CA PRO A 55 31.69 7.25 -2.14
C PRO A 55 31.58 7.38 -3.68
N LYS A 56 32.73 7.24 -4.34
CA LYS A 56 32.87 7.09 -5.79
C LYS A 56 31.97 5.95 -6.30
N LYS A 57 30.96 6.30 -7.11
CA LYS A 57 30.20 5.35 -7.91
C LYS A 57 31.10 4.67 -8.93
N ALA A 58 31.31 3.37 -8.76
CA ALA A 58 31.82 2.50 -9.81
C ALA A 58 30.80 2.44 -10.96
N ARG A 59 31.26 2.78 -12.16
CA ARG A 59 30.54 2.68 -13.43
C ARG A 59 30.65 1.23 -13.90
N ILE A 60 29.54 0.49 -13.82
CA ILE A 60 29.42 -0.82 -14.47
C ILE A 60 28.83 -0.55 -15.85
N ASP A 61 29.69 -0.56 -16.87
CA ASP A 61 29.30 -0.68 -18.27
C ASP A 61 28.93 -2.15 -18.53
N THR A 62 27.64 -2.46 -18.69
CA THR A 62 27.20 -3.75 -19.24
C THR A 62 26.60 -3.52 -20.62
N GLY A 63 27.31 -4.06 -21.59
CA GLY A 63 27.10 -3.86 -23.02
C GLY A 63 25.83 -4.47 -23.59
N ALA A 64 25.57 -4.00 -24.81
CA ALA A 64 24.46 -4.33 -25.67
C ALA A 64 24.32 -5.82 -26.00
N SER A 65 23.06 -6.28 -26.10
CA SER A 65 22.72 -7.41 -26.95
C SER A 65 21.24 -7.35 -27.40
N ARG A 66 21.08 -6.94 -28.66
CA ARG A 66 20.29 -7.61 -29.73
C ARG A 66 18.77 -7.82 -29.53
N ALA A 67 17.98 -6.94 -30.16
CA ALA A 67 16.83 -7.35 -30.99
C ALA A 67 17.37 -7.87 -32.34
N PRO A 68 16.66 -8.68 -33.18
CA PRO A 68 15.21 -8.68 -33.41
C PRO A 68 14.57 -10.08 -33.68
N ALA A 69 13.24 -10.20 -33.56
CA ALA A 69 12.42 -11.03 -34.46
C ALA A 69 10.92 -10.90 -34.13
N LYS A 70 10.17 -10.40 -35.11
CA LYS A 70 8.71 -10.45 -35.24
C LYS A 70 8.38 -11.60 -36.19
N PRO A 71 7.33 -12.41 -35.96
CA PRO A 71 6.37 -12.69 -37.05
C PRO A 71 4.91 -12.78 -36.49
N PRO A 72 3.87 -13.15 -37.28
CA PRO A 72 2.83 -12.20 -37.68
C PRO A 72 1.44 -12.47 -37.07
N VAL A 73 0.61 -11.46 -37.27
CA VAL A 73 -0.86 -11.39 -37.26
C VAL A 73 -1.61 -12.73 -37.34
N ALA A 74 -2.57 -12.92 -36.42
CA ALA A 74 -3.83 -13.61 -36.72
C ALA A 74 -5.00 -12.67 -36.35
N SER A 75 -5.75 -12.31 -37.38
CA SER A 75 -6.98 -11.54 -37.35
C SER A 75 -8.11 -12.41 -36.78
N GLY A 76 -8.69 -12.00 -35.67
CA GLY A 76 -9.84 -12.64 -35.04
C GLY A 76 -10.97 -11.64 -34.89
N ALA A 77 -11.82 -11.57 -35.92
CA ALA A 77 -13.07 -10.84 -35.91
C ALA A 77 -13.99 -11.37 -34.79
N GLY A 78 -14.39 -10.50 -33.88
CA GLY A 78 -15.27 -10.82 -32.76
C GLY A 78 -16.05 -9.58 -32.35
N SER A 79 -17.04 -9.26 -33.17
CA SER A 79 -18.09 -8.27 -32.92
C SER A 79 -18.70 -8.45 -31.53
N SER A 80 -18.66 -7.41 -30.71
CA SER A 80 -19.52 -7.30 -29.52
C SER A 80 -19.84 -5.84 -29.28
N ALA A 81 -20.95 -5.45 -29.91
CA ALA A 81 -21.77 -4.27 -29.70
C ALA A 81 -21.39 -3.37 -28.52
N HIS A 82 -20.81 -2.23 -28.88
CA HIS A 82 -21.08 -0.95 -28.24
C HIS A 82 -22.60 -0.76 -28.10
N ARG A 83 -23.12 -0.83 -26.88
CA ARG A 83 -24.39 -0.18 -26.51
C ARG A 83 -24.10 0.87 -25.44
N THR A 84 -23.43 1.93 -25.86
CA THR A 84 -23.58 3.26 -25.26
C THR A 84 -24.98 3.76 -25.56
N LEU A 85 -25.94 3.36 -24.72
CA LEU A 85 -27.34 3.79 -24.75
C LEU A 85 -27.43 5.17 -24.08
N GLY A 86 -26.85 6.19 -24.71
CA GLY A 86 -26.75 7.49 -24.05
C GLY A 86 -26.33 8.63 -24.95
N GLU A 87 -26.71 8.64 -26.23
CA GLU A 87 -26.45 9.80 -27.10
C GLU A 87 -27.24 9.73 -28.42
N ALA A 88 -28.56 9.61 -28.34
CA ALA A 88 -29.42 9.72 -29.53
C ALA A 88 -30.81 10.27 -29.20
N LEU A 89 -30.87 11.33 -28.39
CA LEU A 89 -31.96 12.30 -28.52
C LEU A 89 -31.34 13.52 -29.17
N GLY A 90 -31.37 13.52 -30.50
CA GLY A 90 -30.89 14.63 -31.30
C GLY A 90 -31.63 15.94 -30.95
N PRO A 91 -31.09 17.10 -31.36
CA PRO A 91 -31.65 18.42 -31.06
C PRO A 91 -33.12 18.66 -31.50
N GLN A 92 -33.77 17.69 -32.14
CA GLN A 92 -35.13 17.80 -32.66
C GLN A 92 -36.26 17.64 -31.63
N ALA A 93 -35.99 17.13 -30.43
CA ALA A 93 -37.04 17.02 -29.41
C ALA A 93 -37.35 18.35 -28.68
N SER A 94 -36.54 19.40 -28.90
CA SER A 94 -36.67 20.70 -28.20
C SER A 94 -37.43 21.77 -28.98
N VAL A 95 -38.12 21.43 -30.08
CA VAL A 95 -38.82 22.44 -30.91
C VAL A 95 -40.32 22.54 -30.58
N MET A 96 -40.90 21.60 -29.84
CA MET A 96 -42.34 21.63 -29.53
C MET A 96 -42.73 22.34 -28.22
N ALA A 97 -41.77 22.84 -27.44
CA ALA A 97 -42.05 23.43 -26.12
C ALA A 97 -41.92 24.95 -26.05
N SER A 98 -41.88 25.66 -27.18
CA SER A 98 -41.97 27.12 -27.16
C SER A 98 -43.44 27.55 -27.19
N ALA A 99 -43.89 28.23 -26.13
CA ALA A 99 -45.24 28.81 -26.04
C ALA A 99 -45.58 29.68 -27.26
N ALA A 100 -44.56 30.31 -27.87
CA ALA A 100 -44.70 31.11 -29.08
C ALA A 100 -45.09 30.29 -30.33
N THR A 101 -44.71 29.01 -30.41
CA THR A 101 -45.12 28.13 -31.51
C THR A 101 -46.56 27.65 -31.31
N ALA A 102 -46.96 27.38 -30.07
CA ALA A 102 -48.33 27.03 -29.71
C ALA A 102 -49.30 28.20 -29.95
N GLU A 103 -48.89 29.44 -29.64
CA GLU A 103 -49.65 30.66 -29.98
C GLU A 103 -49.85 30.80 -31.49
N LYS A 104 -48.83 30.54 -32.32
CA LYS A 104 -48.98 30.61 -33.78
C LYS A 104 -49.94 29.56 -34.35
N ILE A 105 -49.96 28.37 -33.77
CA ILE A 105 -50.92 27.32 -34.17
C ILE A 105 -52.33 27.72 -33.75
N LEU A 106 -52.52 28.25 -32.54
CA LEU A 106 -53.82 28.77 -32.09
C LEU A 106 -54.29 29.98 -32.93
N ALA A 107 -53.38 30.88 -33.29
CA ALA A 107 -53.67 32.04 -34.13
C ALA A 107 -54.00 31.67 -35.59
N GLY A 108 -53.46 30.57 -36.11
CA GLY A 108 -53.77 30.06 -37.45
C GLY A 108 -55.05 29.22 -37.52
N VAL A 109 -55.45 28.58 -36.42
CA VAL A 109 -56.67 27.77 -36.34
C VAL A 109 -57.92 28.64 -36.13
N ILE A 110 -57.77 29.82 -35.52
CA ILE A 110 -58.83 30.83 -35.50
C ILE A 110 -58.77 31.61 -36.81
N LEU A 111 -59.39 31.06 -37.86
CA LEU A 111 -59.72 31.82 -39.07
C LEU A 111 -60.39 33.15 -38.66
N PRO A 112 -60.04 34.31 -39.26
CA PRO A 112 -60.74 35.57 -39.03
C PRO A 112 -62.20 35.36 -39.42
N ALA A 113 -63.04 35.08 -38.43
CA ALA A 113 -64.43 34.79 -38.66
C ALA A 113 -65.09 36.07 -39.17
N ASP A 114 -65.63 35.97 -40.37
CA ASP A 114 -66.55 36.91 -40.97
C ASP A 114 -67.60 37.30 -39.91
N LYS A 115 -67.55 38.56 -39.46
CA LYS A 115 -68.22 39.01 -38.22
C LYS A 115 -69.73 38.85 -38.25
N GLU A 116 -70.32 38.61 -39.42
CA GLU A 116 -71.76 38.51 -39.61
C GLU A 116 -72.33 37.09 -39.38
N LYS A 117 -71.49 36.04 -39.31
CA LYS A 117 -71.96 34.65 -39.09
C LYS A 117 -71.65 34.07 -37.70
N VAL A 118 -70.98 34.84 -36.83
CA VAL A 118 -70.58 34.38 -35.49
C VAL A 118 -71.76 34.41 -34.50
N ASP A 119 -72.77 35.25 -34.71
CA ASP A 119 -73.95 35.39 -33.83
C ASP A 119 -74.92 34.18 -33.85
N LYS A 120 -74.62 33.12 -34.63
CA LYS A 120 -75.45 31.89 -34.69
C LYS A 120 -74.74 30.62 -34.26
N LEU A 121 -73.48 30.70 -33.80
CA LEU A 121 -72.94 29.62 -32.98
C LEU A 121 -73.56 29.79 -31.60
N THR A 122 -74.63 29.03 -31.35
CA THR A 122 -75.25 28.97 -30.02
C THR A 122 -74.15 28.69 -29.00
N PHE A 123 -74.11 29.53 -27.97
CA PHE A 123 -73.12 29.46 -26.88
C PHE A 123 -72.86 28.01 -26.42
N ASP A 124 -73.91 27.18 -26.36
CA ASP A 124 -73.85 25.74 -26.10
C ASP A 124 -72.87 24.95 -26.97
N GLN A 125 -72.75 25.26 -28.26
CA GLN A 125 -71.87 24.53 -29.17
C GLN A 125 -70.39 24.87 -28.92
N VAL A 126 -70.10 26.12 -28.55
CA VAL A 126 -68.76 26.57 -28.17
C VAL A 126 -68.37 25.96 -26.82
N VAL A 127 -69.28 26.01 -25.84
CA VAL A 127 -69.07 25.43 -24.51
C VAL A 127 -68.88 23.91 -24.60
N THR A 128 -69.67 23.20 -25.39
CA THR A 128 -69.55 21.74 -25.55
C THR A 128 -68.22 21.34 -26.18
N LYS A 129 -67.77 22.05 -27.24
CA LYS A 129 -66.46 21.79 -27.86
C LYS A 129 -65.30 22.11 -26.90
N PHE A 130 -65.43 23.16 -26.11
CA PHE A 130 -64.43 23.54 -25.11
C PHE A 130 -64.32 22.50 -23.99
N ILE A 131 -65.46 22.03 -23.45
CA ILE A 131 -65.50 20.96 -22.44
C ILE A 131 -64.95 19.65 -23.02
N HIS A 132 -65.24 19.33 -24.28
CA HIS A 132 -64.70 18.12 -24.92
C HIS A 132 -63.18 18.18 -25.11
N ALA A 133 -62.64 19.34 -25.54
CA ALA A 133 -61.20 19.56 -25.66
C ALA A 133 -60.49 19.49 -24.30
N LEU A 134 -61.08 20.09 -23.26
CA LEU A 134 -60.59 19.98 -21.88
C LEU A 134 -60.63 18.53 -21.38
N GLY A 135 -61.72 17.79 -21.64
CA GLY A 135 -61.86 16.39 -21.25
C GLY A 135 -60.82 15.48 -21.90
N GLN A 136 -60.53 15.67 -23.19
CA GLN A 136 -59.45 14.95 -23.88
C GLN A 136 -58.07 15.29 -23.31
N GLY A 137 -57.81 16.57 -22.99
CA GLY A 137 -56.58 17.01 -22.33
C GLY A 137 -56.36 16.36 -20.96
N VAL A 138 -57.40 16.24 -20.15
CA VAL A 138 -57.34 15.60 -18.82
C VAL A 138 -57.07 14.09 -18.94
N ILE A 139 -57.66 13.40 -19.92
CA ILE A 139 -57.42 11.97 -20.16
C ILE A 139 -55.98 11.72 -20.63
N LEU A 140 -55.45 12.53 -21.55
CA LEU A 140 -54.05 12.42 -21.99
C LEU A 140 -53.07 12.76 -20.86
N GLY A 141 -53.35 13.80 -20.07
CA GLY A 141 -52.52 14.20 -18.92
C GLY A 141 -52.46 13.11 -17.85
N SER A 142 -53.59 12.48 -17.54
CA SER A 142 -53.67 11.39 -16.57
C SER A 142 -52.90 10.15 -17.03
N SER A 143 -53.01 9.78 -18.32
CA SER A 143 -52.25 8.64 -18.87
C SER A 143 -50.74 8.90 -18.93
N LEU A 144 -50.32 10.15 -19.13
CA LEU A 144 -48.90 10.53 -19.12
C LEU A 144 -48.32 10.51 -17.69
N ALA A 145 -49.07 11.02 -16.70
CA ALA A 145 -48.67 11.00 -15.30
C ALA A 145 -48.50 9.56 -14.79
N VAL A 146 -49.42 8.65 -15.12
CA VAL A 146 -49.31 7.21 -14.78
C VAL A 146 -48.04 6.61 -15.40
N ARG A 147 -47.79 6.82 -16.70
CA ARG A 147 -46.57 6.31 -17.34
C ARG A 147 -45.29 6.89 -16.73
N SER A 148 -45.26 8.18 -16.39
CA SER A 148 -44.09 8.79 -15.75
C SER A 148 -43.76 8.19 -14.38
N ARG A 149 -44.77 7.74 -13.64
CA ARG A 149 -44.60 7.04 -12.37
C ARG A 149 -43.96 5.68 -12.57
N ASP A 150 -44.44 4.91 -13.53
CA ASP A 150 -43.90 3.57 -13.84
C ASP A 150 -42.43 3.64 -14.30
N PHE A 151 -42.06 4.70 -15.04
CA PHE A 151 -40.67 4.93 -15.43
C PHE A 151 -39.77 5.29 -14.25
N ALA A 152 -40.23 6.14 -13.32
CA ALA A 152 -39.48 6.47 -12.12
C ALA A 152 -39.27 5.25 -11.20
N GLU A 153 -40.31 4.44 -11.04
CA GLU A 153 -40.25 3.21 -10.24
C GLU A 153 -39.32 2.16 -10.87
N SER A 154 -39.38 1.99 -12.20
CA SER A 154 -38.45 1.12 -12.93
C SER A 154 -37.00 1.57 -12.80
N ALA A 155 -36.73 2.88 -12.83
CA ALA A 155 -35.39 3.43 -12.65
C ALA A 155 -34.85 3.19 -11.22
N LEU A 156 -35.69 3.35 -10.20
CA LEU A 156 -35.33 3.06 -8.82
C LEU A 156 -35.03 1.56 -8.61
N ASN A 157 -35.86 0.68 -9.19
CA ASN A 157 -35.65 -0.76 -9.11
C ASN A 157 -34.35 -1.19 -9.82
N GLN A 158 -34.03 -0.62 -10.99
CA GLN A 158 -32.75 -0.88 -11.66
C GLN A 158 -31.55 -0.42 -10.83
N LYS A 159 -31.66 0.74 -10.18
CA LYS A 159 -30.62 1.24 -9.28
C LYS A 159 -30.40 0.30 -8.09
N ALA A 160 -31.48 -0.17 -7.46
CA ALA A 160 -31.39 -1.11 -6.34
C ALA A 160 -30.74 -2.44 -6.76
N VAL A 161 -31.06 -2.96 -7.95
CA VAL A 161 -30.43 -4.18 -8.49
C VAL A 161 -28.94 -3.97 -8.74
N ALA A 162 -28.54 -2.81 -9.30
CA ALA A 162 -27.14 -2.49 -9.52
C ALA A 162 -26.37 -2.35 -8.19
N GLU A 163 -26.92 -1.66 -7.20
CA GLU A 163 -26.33 -1.51 -5.86
C GLU A 163 -26.20 -2.87 -5.15
N SER A 164 -27.20 -3.76 -5.30
CA SER A 164 -27.12 -5.12 -4.77
C SER A 164 -26.00 -5.95 -5.41
N ALA A 165 -25.81 -5.83 -6.73
CA ALA A 165 -24.74 -6.55 -7.42
C ALA A 165 -23.35 -6.02 -7.04
N GLU A 166 -23.21 -4.71 -6.82
CA GLU A 166 -21.96 -4.11 -6.33
C GLU A 166 -21.62 -4.57 -4.90
N MET A 167 -22.63 -4.69 -4.03
CA MET A 167 -22.44 -5.17 -2.67
C MET A 167 -21.98 -6.64 -2.62
N GLU A 168 -22.53 -7.50 -3.49
CA GLU A 168 -22.12 -8.91 -3.59
C GLU A 168 -20.66 -9.05 -4.08
N ASP A 169 -20.25 -8.28 -5.09
CA ASP A 169 -18.86 -8.25 -5.56
C ASP A 169 -17.91 -7.71 -4.48
N ALA A 170 -18.35 -6.71 -3.70
CA ALA A 170 -17.57 -6.20 -2.58
C ALA A 170 -17.34 -7.25 -1.47
N ASP A 171 -18.36 -8.05 -1.14
CA ASP A 171 -18.22 -9.14 -0.16
C ASP A 171 -17.29 -10.25 -0.65
N ALA A 172 -17.45 -10.66 -1.92
CA ALA A 172 -16.57 -11.65 -2.54
C ALA A 172 -15.09 -11.18 -2.53
N ARG A 173 -14.84 -9.91 -2.84
CA ARG A 173 -13.50 -9.31 -2.78
C ARG A 173 -12.96 -9.26 -1.36
N SER A 174 -13.77 -8.85 -0.38
CA SER A 174 -13.39 -8.81 1.03
C SER A 174 -12.94 -10.20 1.53
N LYS A 175 -13.68 -11.25 1.16
CA LYS A 175 -13.32 -12.64 1.49
C LYS A 175 -12.01 -13.09 0.85
N VAL A 176 -11.75 -12.69 -0.40
CA VAL A 176 -10.47 -12.97 -1.07
C VAL A 176 -9.32 -12.22 -0.39
N ILE A 177 -9.51 -10.96 0.00
CA ILE A 177 -8.52 -10.17 0.73
C ILE A 177 -8.17 -10.84 2.06
N ALA A 178 -9.17 -11.19 2.87
CA ALA A 178 -8.95 -11.87 4.15
C ALA A 178 -8.18 -13.20 3.99
N LYS A 179 -8.50 -13.98 2.95
CA LYS A 179 -7.78 -15.22 2.64
C LYS A 179 -6.33 -14.98 2.21
N LEU A 180 -6.08 -13.90 1.45
CA LEU A 180 -4.73 -13.53 1.03
C LEU A 180 -3.90 -13.03 2.22
N GLU A 181 -4.48 -12.20 3.09
CA GLU A 181 -3.82 -11.72 4.31
C GLU A 181 -3.42 -12.89 5.22
N ALA A 182 -4.31 -13.86 5.44
CA ALA A 182 -3.99 -15.05 6.24
C ALA A 182 -2.81 -15.84 5.64
N ARG A 183 -2.77 -16.00 4.31
CA ARG A 183 -1.65 -16.68 3.63
C ARG A 183 -0.35 -15.91 3.69
N ILE A 184 -0.39 -14.58 3.63
CA ILE A 184 0.80 -13.73 3.77
C ILE A 184 1.38 -13.91 5.18
N SER A 185 0.54 -13.84 6.22
CA SER A 185 0.99 -14.06 7.60
C SER A 185 1.56 -15.46 7.84
N GLU A 186 0.96 -16.49 7.24
CA GLU A 186 1.49 -17.87 7.30
C GLU A 186 2.86 -17.97 6.62
N LEU A 187 3.01 -17.36 5.44
CA LEU A 187 4.25 -17.37 4.68
C LEU A 187 5.37 -16.63 5.43
N GLU A 188 5.09 -15.45 5.98
CA GLU A 188 6.04 -14.67 6.80
C GLU A 188 6.52 -15.46 8.03
N LYS A 189 5.61 -16.17 8.70
CA LYS A 189 5.95 -17.06 9.82
C LYS A 189 6.83 -18.23 9.37
N SER A 190 6.50 -18.85 8.23
CA SER A 190 7.31 -19.96 7.70
C SER A 190 8.71 -19.51 7.25
N GLN A 191 8.80 -18.30 6.69
CA GLN A 191 10.05 -17.69 6.26
C GLN A 191 10.97 -17.42 7.46
N SER A 192 10.49 -16.68 8.47
CA SER A 192 11.25 -16.39 9.69
C SER A 192 11.74 -17.65 10.39
N LEU A 193 10.92 -18.70 10.44
CA LEU A 193 11.32 -19.99 10.99
C LEU A 193 12.40 -20.69 10.15
N THR A 194 12.32 -20.59 8.83
CA THR A 194 13.35 -21.16 7.92
C THR A 194 14.66 -20.38 8.01
N GLU A 195 14.60 -19.05 8.05
CA GLU A 195 15.78 -18.19 8.27
C GLU A 195 16.46 -18.51 9.60
N GLY A 196 15.68 -18.66 10.68
CA GLY A 196 16.20 -19.08 11.98
C GLY A 196 16.92 -20.42 11.93
N ARG A 197 16.36 -21.41 11.21
CA ARG A 197 17.00 -22.73 11.04
C ARG A 197 18.29 -22.66 10.23
N ILE A 198 18.33 -21.87 9.16
CA ILE A 198 19.54 -21.70 8.35
C ILE A 198 20.65 -21.04 9.17
N ILE A 199 20.32 -20.00 9.95
CA ILE A 199 21.29 -19.33 10.84
C ILE A 199 21.80 -20.29 11.92
N ALA A 200 20.92 -21.08 12.53
CA ALA A 200 21.33 -22.08 13.52
C ALA A 200 22.27 -23.12 12.90
N ALA A 201 21.89 -23.71 11.76
CA ALA A 201 22.71 -24.68 11.05
C ALA A 201 24.06 -24.10 10.60
N PHE A 202 24.09 -22.83 10.18
CA PHE A 202 25.34 -22.15 9.84
C PHE A 202 26.24 -21.94 11.07
N LYS A 203 25.68 -21.55 12.22
CA LYS A 203 26.46 -21.41 13.46
C LYS A 203 27.01 -22.73 13.98
N GLU A 204 26.30 -23.82 13.72
CA GLU A 204 26.73 -25.19 14.07
C GLU A 204 27.67 -25.79 13.01
N SER A 205 27.93 -25.11 11.89
CA SER A 205 28.81 -25.62 10.85
C SER A 205 30.29 -25.54 11.23
N ASP A 206 31.05 -26.55 10.81
CA ASP A 206 32.51 -26.61 11.03
C ASP A 206 33.21 -25.38 10.42
N ASP A 207 32.78 -24.92 9.25
CA ASP A 207 33.33 -23.73 8.59
C ASP A 207 33.22 -22.48 9.48
N PHE A 208 32.08 -22.30 10.15
CA PHE A 208 31.88 -21.18 11.07
C PHE A 208 32.76 -21.31 12.31
N LEU A 209 32.83 -22.51 12.90
CA LEU A 209 33.66 -22.78 14.07
C LEU A 209 35.15 -22.61 13.77
N GLU A 210 35.61 -23.06 12.60
CA GLU A 210 36.98 -22.89 12.13
C GLU A 210 37.30 -21.42 11.88
N ALA A 211 36.40 -20.67 11.23
CA ALA A 211 36.56 -19.24 11.02
C ALA A 211 36.62 -18.46 12.35
N MET A 212 35.77 -18.84 13.32
CA MET A 212 35.79 -18.27 14.67
C MET A 212 37.09 -18.59 15.40
N ARG A 213 37.56 -19.84 15.34
CA ARG A 213 38.83 -20.28 15.95
C ARG A 213 40.03 -19.56 15.33
N GLY A 214 40.08 -19.46 14.00
CA GLY A 214 41.12 -18.75 13.28
C GLY A 214 41.13 -17.25 13.64
N SER A 215 39.96 -16.63 13.70
CA SER A 215 39.80 -15.22 14.08
C SER A 215 40.23 -14.96 15.53
N ALA A 216 39.83 -15.83 16.46
CA ALA A 216 40.26 -15.76 17.86
C ALA A 216 41.77 -15.96 17.98
N SER A 217 42.33 -16.97 17.30
CA SER A 217 43.77 -17.24 17.31
C SER A 217 44.58 -16.05 16.78
N SER A 218 44.15 -15.41 15.68
CA SER A 218 44.84 -14.21 15.18
C SER A 218 44.68 -13.03 16.13
N TYR A 219 43.48 -12.80 16.67
CA TYR A 219 43.23 -11.70 17.61
C TYR A 219 44.07 -11.83 18.89
N PHE A 220 44.08 -13.01 19.51
CA PHE A 220 44.82 -13.24 20.75
C PHE A 220 46.32 -13.42 20.51
N GLY A 221 46.75 -14.07 19.42
CA GLY A 221 48.16 -14.21 19.07
C GLY A 221 48.78 -12.89 18.63
N ASP A 222 48.36 -12.37 17.49
CA ASP A 222 48.93 -11.14 16.90
C ASP A 222 48.71 -9.93 17.81
N GLY A 223 47.56 -9.87 18.51
CA GLY A 223 47.24 -8.82 19.46
C GLY A 223 48.13 -8.87 20.71
N PHE A 224 48.45 -10.06 21.22
CA PHE A 224 49.38 -10.21 22.33
C PHE A 224 50.81 -9.83 21.92
N ASP A 225 51.25 -10.25 20.74
CA ASP A 225 52.55 -9.85 20.19
C ASP A 225 52.64 -8.34 19.91
N PHE A 226 51.52 -7.72 19.52
CA PHE A 226 51.43 -6.27 19.44
C PHE A 226 51.63 -5.61 20.81
N CYS A 227 50.98 -6.11 21.86
CA CYS A 227 51.16 -5.62 23.22
C CYS A 227 52.60 -5.81 23.72
N LYS A 228 53.24 -6.96 23.47
CA LYS A 228 54.65 -7.19 23.77
C LYS A 228 55.55 -6.16 23.10
N ARG A 229 55.34 -5.89 21.81
CA ARG A 229 56.10 -4.86 21.07
C ARG A 229 55.89 -3.45 21.63
N GLN A 230 54.67 -3.10 22.03
CA GLN A 230 54.39 -1.82 22.69
C GLN A 230 55.12 -1.69 24.03
N LEU A 231 55.11 -2.75 24.85
CA LEU A 231 55.84 -2.80 26.12
C LEU A 231 57.35 -2.68 25.93
N ALA A 232 57.93 -3.44 24.98
CA ALA A 232 59.35 -3.38 24.65
C ALA A 232 59.78 -1.98 24.20
N HIS A 233 58.94 -1.31 23.41
CA HIS A 233 59.21 0.04 22.93
C HIS A 233 59.11 1.10 24.04
N GLN A 234 58.16 0.96 24.97
CA GLN A 234 57.97 1.92 26.07
C GLN A 234 59.00 1.73 27.20
N TYR A 235 59.47 0.49 27.41
CA TYR A 235 60.35 0.13 28.52
C TYR A 235 61.50 -0.78 28.04
N PRO A 236 62.51 -0.22 27.37
CA PRO A 236 63.62 -1.01 26.82
C PRO A 236 64.47 -1.72 27.88
N ASP A 237 64.49 -1.20 29.12
CA ASP A 237 65.31 -1.73 30.22
C ASP A 237 64.49 -2.54 31.24
N LEU A 238 63.39 -3.18 30.80
CA LEU A 238 62.49 -3.92 31.71
C LEU A 238 63.19 -5.11 32.39
N GLY A 239 64.34 -5.56 31.87
CA GLY A 239 65.13 -6.67 32.43
C GLY A 239 64.43 -8.04 32.35
N VAL A 240 63.28 -8.10 31.69
CA VAL A 240 62.50 -9.30 31.40
C VAL A 240 62.54 -9.51 29.90
N ASP A 241 62.87 -10.71 29.47
CA ASP A 241 62.74 -11.08 28.05
C ASP A 241 61.25 -11.24 27.72
N LEU A 242 60.70 -10.29 26.96
CA LEU A 242 59.30 -10.32 26.56
C LEU A 242 59.03 -11.42 25.53
N GLU A 243 60.05 -11.94 24.84
CA GLU A 243 59.88 -13.07 23.91
C GLU A 243 59.59 -14.38 24.67
N ASP A 244 60.13 -14.52 25.89
CA ASP A 244 59.88 -15.66 26.78
C ASP A 244 58.53 -15.55 27.53
N VAL A 245 57.84 -14.41 27.42
CA VAL A 245 56.50 -14.24 28.00
C VAL A 245 55.48 -14.90 27.07
N GLU A 246 55.19 -16.16 27.36
CA GLU A 246 54.11 -16.92 26.73
C GLU A 246 52.81 -16.81 27.53
N MET A 247 51.68 -17.05 26.86
CA MET A 247 50.42 -17.22 27.58
C MET A 247 50.49 -18.50 28.41
N ASP A 248 50.05 -18.44 29.67
CA ASP A 248 50.03 -19.59 30.55
C ASP A 248 49.06 -20.66 30.01
N HIS A 249 49.64 -21.74 29.47
CA HIS A 249 48.88 -22.87 28.94
C HIS A 249 48.10 -23.61 30.04
N GLU A 250 48.55 -23.57 31.29
CA GLU A 250 47.81 -24.16 32.41
C GLU A 250 46.53 -23.36 32.69
N PHE A 251 46.59 -22.03 32.56
CA PHE A 251 45.42 -21.17 32.69
C PHE A 251 44.38 -21.46 31.59
N LEU A 252 44.83 -21.58 30.34
CA LEU A 252 43.95 -21.92 29.21
C LEU A 252 43.31 -23.30 29.38
N ALA A 253 44.10 -24.32 29.73
CA ALA A 253 43.59 -25.67 29.94
C ALA A 253 42.57 -25.72 31.09
N LYS A 254 42.80 -24.93 32.15
CA LYS A 254 41.85 -24.80 33.26
C LYS A 254 40.55 -24.12 32.84
N GLU A 255 40.64 -23.04 32.05
CA GLU A 255 39.47 -22.34 31.54
C GLU A 255 38.64 -23.23 30.60
N GLU A 256 39.30 -24.01 29.73
CA GLU A 256 38.64 -24.99 28.86
C GLU A 256 37.94 -26.08 29.67
N ALA A 257 38.59 -26.63 30.70
CA ALA A 257 37.98 -27.63 31.57
C ALA A 257 36.80 -27.06 32.38
N GLU A 258 36.89 -25.82 32.88
CA GLU A 258 35.77 -25.16 33.55
C GLU A 258 34.61 -24.89 32.58
N ALA A 259 34.89 -24.53 31.33
CA ALA A 259 33.87 -24.32 30.31
C ALA A 259 33.15 -25.64 29.96
N GLU A 260 33.89 -26.74 29.83
CA GLU A 260 33.34 -28.07 29.60
C GLU A 260 32.46 -28.53 30.79
N GLN A 261 32.90 -28.27 32.03
CA GLN A 261 32.11 -28.57 33.21
C GLN A 261 30.80 -27.76 33.25
N ARG A 262 30.83 -26.46 32.93
CA ARG A 262 29.62 -25.63 32.85
C ARG A 262 28.66 -26.13 31.78
N ALA A 263 29.17 -26.52 30.62
CA ALA A 263 28.34 -27.09 29.55
C ALA A 263 27.67 -28.41 29.97
N ALA A 264 28.38 -29.26 30.73
CA ALA A 264 27.82 -30.49 31.27
C ALA A 264 26.73 -30.25 32.32
N GLU A 265 26.92 -29.27 33.21
CA GLU A 265 25.94 -28.91 34.24
C GLU A 265 24.67 -28.28 33.63
N GLU A 266 24.81 -27.43 32.61
CA GLU A 266 23.67 -26.81 31.92
C GLU A 266 22.85 -27.84 31.11
N GLY A 267 23.52 -28.83 30.51
CA GLY A 267 22.85 -29.95 29.85
C GLY A 267 22.05 -30.86 30.79
N ALA A 268 22.49 -31.00 32.05
CA ALA A 268 21.79 -31.80 33.05
C ALA A 268 20.54 -31.09 33.60
N ALA A 269 20.60 -29.77 33.81
CA ALA A 269 19.48 -28.99 34.34
C ALA A 269 18.29 -28.88 33.35
N GLY A 270 18.54 -28.99 32.04
CA GLY A 270 17.49 -28.92 31.02
C GLY A 270 16.59 -30.17 30.94
N ALA A 271 17.01 -31.32 31.49
CA ALA A 271 16.30 -32.59 31.35
C ALA A 271 15.21 -32.83 32.42
N GLU A 272 15.27 -32.18 33.58
CA GLU A 272 14.32 -32.40 34.69
C GLU A 272 13.01 -31.61 34.57
N GLY A 273 12.91 -30.63 33.67
CA GLY A 273 11.77 -29.69 33.63
C GLY A 273 10.56 -30.07 32.78
N VAL A 274 10.58 -31.20 32.06
CA VAL A 274 9.50 -31.56 31.09
C VAL A 274 8.49 -32.57 31.68
N GLY A 275 8.65 -32.94 32.95
CA GLY A 275 7.91 -34.03 33.58
C GLY A 275 6.79 -33.66 34.55
N GLU A 276 6.10 -32.52 34.43
CA GLU A 276 4.98 -32.22 35.34
C GLU A 276 3.88 -31.34 34.69
N ALA A 277 3.20 -31.87 33.68
CA ALA A 277 1.90 -31.35 33.23
C ALA A 277 1.13 -32.45 32.46
N VAL A 278 0.50 -33.36 33.21
CA VAL A 278 -0.56 -34.26 32.73
C VAL A 278 -1.76 -34.09 33.65
#